data_AF-A0A7S1GUB6-F1
#
_entry.id   AF-A0A7S1GUB6-F1
#
_cell.length_a   1.000
_cell.length_b   1.000
_cell.length_c   1.000
_cell.angle_alpha   90.00
_cell.angle_beta   90.00
_cell.angle_gamma   90.00
#
_symmetry.space_group_name_H-M   'P 1'
#
loop_
_entity.id
_entity.type
_entity.pdbx_description
1 polymer ?
#
loop_
_entity_poly.entity_id
_entity_poly.type
_entity_poly.pdbx_seq_one_letter_code
_entity_poly.pdbx_strand_id
1 'polypeptide(L)'
;DRWQGKGGAKAGAIGNISIYDVDFVPLLDAAGQPVDPNPVGHGLTEIDHLTHNVFRGRMKEWSEFYERFFNFREVRYFDIEGKLTGLKSKAMTSPCGKIRIPINESSDDKSQIAEYLDLYRGEGIQHVAL
;
A
#
# COMPACT_ATOMS: atom_id res chain seq x y z
N ASP A 1 -7.09 -15.99 -2.47
CA ASP A 1 -6.39 -17.28 -2.32
C ASP A 1 -7.03 -18.29 -3.29
N ARG A 2 -6.24 -19.14 -3.96
CA ARG A 2 -6.74 -20.18 -4.88
C ARG A 2 -6.69 -21.59 -4.28
N TRP A 3 -6.20 -21.73 -3.05
CA TRP A 3 -6.16 -23.00 -2.35
C TRP A 3 -7.54 -23.36 -1.81
N GLN A 4 -8.14 -24.42 -2.36
CA GLN A 4 -9.47 -24.95 -1.98
C GLN A 4 -9.40 -26.03 -0.90
N GLY A 5 -8.26 -26.08 -0.22
CA GLY A 5 -8.05 -27.04 0.83
C GLY A 5 -7.77 -28.48 0.43
N LYS A 6 -7.53 -29.32 1.44
CA LYS A 6 -7.27 -30.76 1.23
C LYS A 6 -8.59 -31.52 1.11
N GLY A 7 -8.78 -32.26 0.01
CA GLY A 7 -9.90 -33.19 -0.16
C GLY A 7 -11.26 -32.55 -0.44
N GLY A 8 -11.30 -31.33 -0.99
CA GLY A 8 -12.56 -30.64 -1.32
C GLY A 8 -13.32 -30.16 -0.08
N ALA A 9 -12.61 -29.84 1.00
CA ALA A 9 -13.19 -29.26 2.20
C ALA A 9 -13.99 -27.99 1.86
N LYS A 10 -15.14 -27.77 2.54
CA LYS A 10 -15.96 -26.58 2.34
C LYS A 10 -15.19 -25.32 2.76
N ALA A 11 -15.47 -24.18 2.13
CA ALA A 11 -14.88 -22.90 2.52
C ALA A 11 -15.11 -22.63 4.02
N GLY A 12 -14.06 -22.23 4.74
CA GLY A 12 -14.07 -22.00 6.19
C GLY A 12 -13.88 -23.26 7.05
N ALA A 13 -13.82 -24.46 6.46
CA ALA A 13 -13.53 -25.69 7.21
C ALA A 13 -12.02 -25.86 7.45
N ILE A 14 -11.64 -26.62 8.48
CA ILE A 14 -10.23 -26.95 8.74
C ILE A 14 -9.63 -27.56 7.48
N GLY A 15 -8.60 -26.89 6.97
CA GLY A 15 -7.93 -27.29 5.75
C GLY A 15 -8.55 -26.73 4.48
N ASN A 16 -9.46 -25.75 4.51
CA ASN A 16 -9.88 -24.80 3.44
C ASN A 16 -10.28 -23.45 4.10
N ILE A 17 -9.40 -22.94 4.97
CA ILE A 17 -9.57 -21.63 5.64
C ILE A 17 -8.82 -20.58 4.83
N SER A 18 -9.44 -19.43 4.60
CA SER A 18 -8.78 -18.26 4.02
C SER A 18 -8.29 -17.32 5.13
N ILE A 19 -7.41 -16.38 4.78
CA ILE A 19 -7.03 -15.30 5.72
C ILE A 19 -8.24 -14.52 6.24
N TYR A 20 -9.32 -14.43 5.45
CA TYR A 20 -10.54 -13.72 5.84
C TYR A 20 -11.34 -14.44 6.92
N ASP A 21 -11.15 -15.75 7.07
CA ASP A 21 -11.80 -16.54 8.12
C ASP A 21 -11.04 -16.47 9.46
N VAL A 22 -9.78 -16.01 9.43
CA VAL A 22 -8.88 -15.99 10.59
C VAL A 22 -8.67 -14.57 11.11
N ASP A 23 -8.33 -13.65 10.22
CA ASP A 23 -7.84 -12.32 10.60
C ASP A 23 -8.95 -11.25 10.53
N PHE A 24 -10.13 -11.59 9.99
CA PHE A 24 -11.19 -10.63 9.71
C PHE A 24 -12.53 -11.06 10.32
N VAL A 25 -13.32 -10.07 10.73
CA VAL A 25 -14.72 -10.24 11.14
C VAL A 25 -15.60 -9.72 10.00
N PRO A 26 -16.57 -10.52 9.50
CA PRO A 26 -17.48 -10.07 8.46
C PRO A 26 -18.24 -8.82 8.89
N LEU A 27 -18.38 -7.86 7.98
CA LEU A 27 -19.27 -6.73 8.19
C LEU A 27 -20.71 -7.22 8.21
N LEU A 28 -21.52 -6.62 9.07
CA LEU A 28 -22.95 -6.89 9.13
C LEU A 28 -23.72 -5.78 8.41
N ASP A 29 -24.79 -6.15 7.73
CA ASP A 29 -25.75 -5.22 7.15
C ASP A 29 -26.66 -4.58 8.21
N ALA A 30 -27.60 -3.74 7.77
CA ALA A 30 -28.54 -3.06 8.66
C ALA A 30 -29.48 -4.02 9.42
N ALA A 31 -29.65 -5.27 8.95
CA ALA A 31 -30.43 -6.31 9.58
C ALA A 31 -29.57 -7.24 10.47
N GLY A 32 -28.28 -6.95 10.62
CA GLY A 32 -27.34 -7.76 11.40
C GLY A 32 -26.90 -9.05 10.71
N GLN A 33 -27.12 -9.18 9.40
CA GLN A 33 -26.66 -10.34 8.62
C GLN A 33 -25.30 -10.06 7.98
N PRO A 34 -24.42 -11.07 7.82
CA PRO A 34 -23.16 -10.88 7.10
C PRO A 34 -23.39 -10.34 5.69
N VAL A 35 -22.64 -9.29 5.32
CA VAL A 35 -22.64 -8.79 3.95
C VAL A 35 -22.06 -9.83 2.99
N ASP A 36 -22.50 -9.80 1.73
CA ASP A 36 -21.93 -10.64 0.68
C ASP A 36 -20.41 -10.37 0.57
N PRO A 37 -19.54 -11.40 0.72
CA PRO A 37 -18.10 -11.24 0.57
C PRO A 37 -17.65 -10.96 -0.88
N ASN A 38 -18.53 -11.11 -1.87
CA ASN A 38 -18.24 -10.86 -3.28
C ASN A 38 -19.26 -9.89 -3.92
N PRO A 39 -19.39 -8.65 -3.40
CA PRO A 39 -20.35 -7.70 -3.94
C PRO A 39 -19.99 -7.28 -5.38
N VAL A 40 -20.98 -6.83 -6.14
CA VAL A 40 -20.73 -6.19 -7.44
C VAL A 40 -19.89 -4.94 -7.21
N GLY A 41 -18.64 -4.96 -7.69
CA GLY A 41 -17.69 -3.86 -7.53
C GLY A 41 -17.92 -2.68 -8.47
N HIS A 42 -17.09 -1.65 -8.34
CA HIS A 42 -17.15 -0.43 -9.15
C HIS A 42 -16.17 -0.42 -10.34
N GLY A 43 -15.77 -1.59 -10.84
CA GLY A 43 -14.87 -1.72 -11.99
C GLY A 43 -13.39 -1.46 -11.68
N LEU A 44 -12.99 -1.41 -10.41
CA LEU A 44 -11.60 -1.36 -9.97
C LEU A 44 -10.98 -2.75 -10.12
N THR A 45 -9.82 -2.85 -10.80
CA THR A 45 -9.27 -4.14 -11.22
C THR A 45 -7.89 -4.46 -10.66
N GLU A 46 -7.06 -3.45 -10.40
CA GLU A 46 -5.68 -3.65 -9.97
C GLU A 46 -5.21 -2.54 -9.04
N ILE A 47 -4.05 -2.73 -8.42
CA ILE A 47 -3.34 -1.66 -7.72
C ILE A 47 -2.34 -1.09 -8.73
N ASP A 48 -2.46 0.19 -9.07
CA ASP A 48 -1.52 0.85 -9.99
C ASP A 48 -0.19 1.16 -9.30
N HIS A 49 -0.26 1.77 -8.12
CA HIS A 49 0.88 2.08 -7.26
C HIS A 49 0.44 2.32 -5.82
N LEU A 50 1.42 2.34 -4.92
CA LEU A 50 1.24 2.81 -3.54
C LEU A 50 2.42 3.70 -3.15
N THR A 51 2.21 4.68 -2.28
CA THR A 51 3.28 5.62 -1.88
C THR A 51 3.92 5.23 -0.57
N HIS A 52 5.14 5.72 -0.32
CA HIS A 52 5.81 5.57 0.97
C HIS A 52 6.28 6.93 1.46
N ASN A 53 5.61 7.48 2.47
CA ASN A 53 6.05 8.70 3.14
C ASN A 53 7.08 8.33 4.21
N VAL A 54 8.26 8.94 4.12
CA VAL A 54 9.41 8.66 4.98
C VAL A 54 9.89 9.92 5.68
N PHE A 55 10.59 9.76 6.80
CA PHE A 55 11.19 10.90 7.49
C PHE A 55 12.27 11.55 6.61
N ARG A 56 12.49 12.86 6.81
CA ARG A 56 13.50 13.61 6.07
C ARG A 56 14.86 12.93 6.18
N GLY A 57 15.51 12.70 5.02
CA GLY A 57 16.81 12.05 4.92
C GLY A 57 16.75 10.54 4.79
N ARG A 58 15.58 9.91 4.93
CA ARG A 58 15.41 8.45 4.82
C ARG A 58 14.99 7.98 3.44
N MET A 59 14.77 8.88 2.48
CA MET A 59 14.49 8.49 1.10
C MET A 59 15.56 7.56 0.53
N LYS A 60 16.84 7.86 0.76
CA LYS A 60 17.95 7.03 0.27
C LYS A 60 17.95 5.64 0.89
N GLU A 61 17.71 5.55 2.20
CA GLU A 61 17.63 4.28 2.92
C GLU A 61 16.57 3.36 2.31
N TRP A 62 15.38 3.89 2.08
CA TRP A 62 14.28 3.12 1.50
C TRP A 62 14.46 2.81 0.02
N SER A 63 14.99 3.75 -0.78
CA SER A 63 15.27 3.46 -2.18
C SER A 63 16.32 2.35 -2.29
N GLU A 64 17.37 2.38 -1.47
CA GLU A 64 18.41 1.35 -1.46
C GLU A 64 17.89 0.01 -0.95
N PHE A 65 16.95 0.00 0.00
CA PHE A 65 16.28 -1.23 0.42
C PHE A 65 15.56 -1.92 -0.76
N TYR A 66 14.73 -1.17 -1.50
CA TYR A 66 14.02 -1.73 -2.65
C TYR A 66 14.95 -2.12 -3.80
N GLU A 67 15.99 -1.33 -4.05
CA GLU A 67 17.01 -1.65 -5.06
C GLU A 67 17.79 -2.92 -4.71
N ARG A 68 18.28 -3.04 -3.47
CA ARG A 68 19.18 -4.13 -3.08
C ARG A 68 18.48 -5.47 -2.95
N PHE A 69 17.29 -5.50 -2.35
CA PHE A 69 16.60 -6.76 -2.04
C PHE A 69 15.64 -7.20 -3.14
N PHE A 70 15.06 -6.24 -3.88
CA PHE A 70 14.02 -6.52 -4.86
C PHE A 70 14.36 -6.05 -6.27
N ASN A 71 15.58 -5.54 -6.48
CA ASN A 71 16.09 -5.07 -7.77
C ASN A 71 15.22 -3.99 -8.41
N PHE A 72 14.53 -3.18 -7.59
CA PHE A 72 13.80 -2.02 -8.09
C PHE A 72 14.76 -1.03 -8.75
N ARG A 73 14.23 -0.19 -9.63
CA ARG A 73 14.97 0.87 -10.29
C ARG A 73 14.25 2.20 -10.11
N GLU A 74 15.04 3.23 -9.86
CA GLU A 74 14.57 4.61 -9.97
C GLU A 74 14.23 4.89 -11.44
N VAL A 75 13.00 5.32 -11.68
CA VAL A 75 12.56 5.72 -13.02
C VAL A 75 12.45 7.23 -13.15
N ARG A 76 12.27 7.94 -12.04
CA ARG A 76 12.16 9.40 -12.02
C ARG A 76 12.38 9.97 -10.62
N TYR A 77 13.00 11.14 -10.57
CA TYR A 77 13.10 11.99 -9.39
C TYR A 77 12.33 13.28 -9.60
N PHE A 78 11.70 13.76 -8.54
CA PHE A 78 10.98 15.02 -8.49
C PHE A 78 11.43 15.82 -7.27
N ASP A 79 11.72 17.10 -7.51
CA ASP A 79 11.89 18.11 -6.46
C ASP A 79 10.83 19.18 -6.74
N ILE A 80 9.79 19.21 -5.91
CA ILE A 80 8.62 20.05 -6.15
C ILE A 80 8.60 21.13 -5.07
N GLU A 81 8.78 22.37 -5.48
CA GLU A 81 8.56 23.55 -4.63
C GLU A 81 7.13 24.06 -4.86
N GLY A 82 6.24 23.83 -3.90
CA GLY A 82 4.93 24.47 -3.87
C GLY A 82 5.02 25.91 -3.35
N LYS A 83 3.93 26.68 -3.49
CA LYS A 83 3.85 28.08 -3.01
C LYS A 83 4.10 28.24 -1.50
N LEU A 84 3.92 27.19 -0.71
CA LEU A 84 4.04 27.22 0.75
C LEU A 84 4.93 26.10 1.32
N THR A 85 5.10 24.99 0.60
CA THR A 85 5.84 23.82 1.06
C THR A 85 6.49 23.06 -0.09
N GLY A 86 7.61 22.39 0.15
CA GLY A 86 8.32 21.55 -0.82
C GLY A 86 8.29 20.06 -0.48
N LEU A 87 8.41 19.20 -1.50
CA LEU A 87 8.57 17.76 -1.33
C LEU A 87 9.58 17.20 -2.33
N LYS A 88 10.29 16.15 -1.90
CA LYS A 88 11.12 15.33 -2.78
C LYS A 88 10.44 13.99 -2.97
N SER A 89 10.43 13.49 -4.20
CA SER A 89 9.86 12.19 -4.52
C SER A 89 10.77 11.40 -5.43
N LYS A 90 10.98 10.11 -5.12
CA LYS A 90 11.70 9.16 -5.98
C LYS A 90 10.75 8.03 -6.38
N ALA A 91 10.47 7.92 -7.67
CA ALA A 91 9.62 6.88 -8.22
C ALA A 91 10.42 5.60 -8.45
N MET A 92 10.08 4.55 -7.70
CA MET A 92 10.73 3.23 -7.78
C MET A 92 9.83 2.24 -8.51
N THR A 93 10.38 1.49 -9.47
CA THR A 93 9.64 0.44 -10.21
C THR A 93 10.31 -0.91 -10.09
N SER A 94 9.53 -1.96 -9.86
CA SER A 94 10.00 -3.35 -9.84
C SER A 94 10.51 -3.83 -11.21
N PRO A 95 11.38 -4.86 -11.25
CA PRO A 95 11.86 -5.45 -12.50
C PRO A 95 10.77 -5.93 -13.45
N CYS A 96 9.64 -6.41 -12.92
CA CYS A 96 8.52 -6.89 -13.72
C CYS A 96 7.57 -5.76 -14.19
N GLY A 97 7.82 -4.51 -13.79
CA GLY A 97 7.03 -3.35 -14.16
C GLY A 97 5.65 -3.26 -13.51
N LYS A 98 5.30 -4.18 -12.59
CA LYS A 98 3.95 -4.25 -11.99
C LYS A 98 3.82 -3.51 -10.67
N ILE A 99 4.90 -3.45 -9.89
CA ILE A 99 4.91 -2.73 -8.61
C ILE A 99 5.63 -1.40 -8.79
N ARG A 100 4.98 -0.33 -8.35
CA ARG A 100 5.48 1.05 -8.38
C ARG A 100 5.32 1.66 -6.99
N ILE A 101 6.39 2.27 -6.50
CA ILE A 101 6.45 2.85 -5.15
C ILE A 101 7.12 4.21 -5.23
N PRO A 102 6.37 5.31 -5.32
CA PRO A 102 6.92 6.64 -5.08
C PRO A 102 7.25 6.80 -3.59
N ILE A 103 8.51 7.09 -3.30
CA ILE A 103 9.01 7.38 -1.95
C ILE A 103 9.04 8.89 -1.80
N ASN A 104 8.36 9.42 -0.79
CA ASN A 104 8.23 10.86 -0.57
C ASN A 104 8.88 11.25 0.76
N GLU A 105 9.68 12.30 0.75
CA GLU A 105 10.16 12.95 1.96
C GLU A 105 9.89 14.45 1.91
N SER A 106 9.79 15.08 3.08
CA SER A 106 9.54 16.50 3.16
C SER A 106 10.80 17.36 3.04
N SER A 107 10.67 18.48 2.32
CA SER A 107 11.68 19.55 2.31
C SER A 107 11.53 20.55 3.47
N ASP A 108 10.41 20.56 4.20
CA ASP A 108 10.11 21.51 5.28
C ASP A 108 9.28 20.90 6.43
N ASP A 109 9.12 21.61 7.54
CA ASP A 109 8.47 21.04 8.73
C ASP A 109 6.93 21.21 8.71
N LYS A 110 6.37 21.82 7.66
CA LYS A 110 4.92 22.13 7.55
C LYS A 110 4.24 21.49 6.34
N SER A 111 4.94 20.63 5.61
CA SER A 111 4.39 19.92 4.46
C SER A 111 3.32 18.89 4.84
N GLN A 112 2.51 18.51 3.86
CA GLN A 112 1.57 17.39 3.97
C GLN A 112 2.24 16.06 4.35
N ILE A 113 3.53 15.86 3.99
CA ILE A 113 4.28 14.66 4.38
C ILE A 113 4.60 14.69 5.88
N ALA A 114 4.98 15.85 6.43
CA ALA A 114 5.24 16.00 7.85
C ALA A 114 3.97 15.79 8.69
N GLU A 115 2.84 16.36 8.24
CA GLU A 115 1.53 16.12 8.85
C GLU A 115 1.15 14.63 8.85
N TYR A 116 1.35 13.93 7.72
CA TYR A 116 1.13 12.49 7.65
C TYR A 116 1.94 11.73 8.69
N LEU A 117 3.25 12.00 8.80
CA LEU A 117 4.14 11.28 9.72
C LEU A 117 3.75 11.49 11.18
N ASP A 118 3.27 12.69 11.54
CA ASP A 118 2.78 13.00 12.88
C ASP A 118 1.47 12.24 13.21
N LEU A 119 0.47 12.35 12.31
CA LEU A 119 -0.82 11.69 12.50
C LEU A 119 -0.73 10.16 12.46
N TYR A 120 0.06 9.62 11.53
CA TYR A 120 0.30 8.18 11.37
C TYR A 120 1.28 7.62 12.42
N ARG A 121 2.03 8.50 13.12
CA ARG A 121 3.04 8.17 14.13
C ARG A 121 4.20 7.33 13.58
N GLY A 122 4.62 7.64 12.36
CA GLY A 122 5.70 6.91 11.70
C GLY A 122 5.66 7.03 10.18
N GLU A 123 6.59 6.33 9.54
CA GLU A 123 6.60 6.16 8.09
C GLU A 123 5.57 5.13 7.66
N GLY A 124 5.05 5.28 6.45
CA GLY A 124 4.06 4.34 5.96
C GLY A 124 3.47 4.68 4.61
N ILE A 125 2.45 3.90 4.27
CA ILE A 125 1.71 4.05 3.02
C ILE A 125 0.70 5.18 3.18
N GLN A 126 0.88 6.25 2.41
CA GLN A 126 -0.05 7.39 2.45
C GLN A 126 -1.31 7.10 1.61
N HIS A 127 -1.12 6.58 0.41
CA HIS A 127 -2.23 6.23 -0.48
C HIS A 127 -1.92 5.02 -1.35
N VAL A 128 -2.99 4.40 -1.83
CA VAL A 128 -2.99 3.31 -2.81
C VAL A 128 -3.85 3.75 -3.98
N ALA A 129 -3.30 3.72 -5.19
CA ALA A 129 -4.02 3.97 -6.42
C ALA A 129 -4.56 2.64 -6.98
N LEU A 130 -5.81 2.69 -7.46
CA LEU A 130 -6.55 1.56 -8.04
C LEU A 130 -6.91 1.84 -9.49
#